data_AF-A0A0N7L8Y0-F1
#
_entry.id   AF-A0A0N7L8Y0-F1
#
_cell.length_a   1.000
_cell.length_b   1.000
_cell.length_c   1.000
_cell.angle_alpha   90.00
_cell.angle_beta   90.00
_cell.angle_gamma   90.00
#
_symmetry.space_group_name_H-M   'P 1'
#
loop_
_entity.id
_entity.type
_entity.pdbx_description
1 polymer ?
#
loop_
_entity_poly.entity_id
_entity_poly.type
_entity_poly.pdbx_seq_one_letter_code
_entity_poly.pdbx_strand_id
1 'polypeptide(L)'
;MHSLDEFWKENAAKIVGDDDGQILKSLVGILKSEESDHASLAVAASDLGRIVSVVDSAKKKLDKLGAKARCLELIQHSDSDVRFRAISTVSKLVSASWK
;
A
#
# COMPACT_ATOMS: atom_id res chain seq x y z
N MET A 1 -20.74 9.15 -8.92
CA MET A 1 -19.31 8.98 -8.61
C MET A 1 -19.13 9.17 -7.11
N HIS A 2 -19.42 8.13 -6.33
CA HIS A 2 -19.30 8.08 -4.87
C HIS A 2 -18.54 6.80 -4.43
N SER A 3 -17.79 6.14 -5.31
CA SER A 3 -17.61 4.68 -5.22
C SER A 3 -16.23 4.16 -4.79
N LEU A 4 -15.24 5.00 -4.46
CA LEU A 4 -13.92 4.51 -4.01
C LEU A 4 -13.33 5.27 -2.82
N ASP A 5 -13.41 6.61 -2.81
CA ASP A 5 -12.90 7.37 -1.66
C ASP A 5 -13.74 7.15 -0.40
N GLU A 6 -15.05 6.94 -0.55
CA GLU A 6 -15.96 6.60 0.55
C GLU A 6 -15.65 5.19 1.10
N PHE A 7 -15.39 4.22 0.22
CA PHE A 7 -14.94 2.88 0.62
C PHE A 7 -13.70 2.95 1.53
N TRP A 8 -12.66 3.71 1.15
CA TRP A 8 -11.45 3.80 1.95
C TRP A 8 -11.66 4.53 3.28
N LYS A 9 -12.50 5.58 3.31
CA LYS A 9 -12.87 6.27 4.55
C LYS A 9 -13.55 5.32 5.56
N GLU A 10 -14.40 4.42 5.08
CA GLU A 10 -15.15 3.49 5.92
C GLU A 10 -14.36 2.24 6.34
N ASN A 11 -13.48 1.75 5.45
CA ASN A 11 -12.90 0.41 5.59
C ASN A 11 -11.41 0.42 5.94
N ALA A 12 -10.65 1.48 5.66
CA ALA A 12 -9.20 1.48 5.92
C ALA A 12 -8.87 1.25 7.41
N ALA A 13 -9.63 1.85 8.33
CA ALA A 13 -9.42 1.65 9.77
C ALA A 13 -9.68 0.20 10.19
N LYS A 14 -10.70 -0.45 9.60
CA LYS A 14 -11.03 -1.86 9.85
C LYS A 14 -9.95 -2.78 9.30
N ILE A 15 -9.45 -2.50 8.09
CA ILE A 15 -8.33 -3.24 7.47
C ILE A 15 -7.08 -3.16 8.34
N VAL A 16 -6.73 -1.97 8.83
CA VAL A 16 -5.55 -1.80 9.68
C VAL A 16 -5.75 -2.43 11.06
N GLY A 17 -6.98 -2.47 11.55
CA GLY A 17 -7.37 -3.06 12.83
C GLY A 17 -7.74 -4.54 12.78
N ASP A 18 -7.65 -5.22 11.63
CA ASP A 18 -7.97 -6.63 11.52
C ASP A 18 -7.03 -7.49 12.38
N ASP A 19 -7.46 -8.72 12.68
CA ASP A 19 -6.76 -9.70 13.50
C ASP A 19 -5.30 -9.91 13.06
N ASP A 20 -4.37 -9.27 13.77
CA ASP A 20 -2.94 -9.26 13.45
C ASP A 20 -2.59 -8.70 12.04
N GLY A 21 -3.51 -7.94 11.43
CA GLY A 21 -3.31 -7.25 10.15
C GLY A 21 -3.11 -8.19 8.96
N GLN A 22 -3.88 -9.28 8.88
CA GLN A 22 -3.80 -10.25 7.79
C GLN A 22 -3.96 -9.60 6.41
N ILE A 23 -4.86 -8.63 6.27
CA ILE A 23 -5.08 -7.98 4.98
C ILE A 23 -3.83 -7.20 4.56
N LEU A 24 -3.18 -6.48 5.49
CA LEU A 24 -1.93 -5.78 5.20
C LEU A 24 -0.81 -6.76 4.84
N LYS A 25 -0.73 -7.90 5.54
CA LYS A 25 0.24 -8.95 5.23
C LYS A 25 0.02 -9.54 3.84
N SER A 26 -1.22 -9.80 3.46
CA SER A 26 -1.58 -10.30 2.13
C SER A 26 -1.20 -9.32 1.03
N LEU A 27 -1.52 -8.02 1.19
CA LEU A 27 -1.12 -6.99 0.22
C LEU A 27 0.40 -6.89 0.08
N VAL A 28 1.14 -6.94 1.19
CA VAL A 28 2.62 -6.94 1.16
C VAL A 28 3.15 -8.25 0.57
N GLY A 29 2.47 -9.38 0.80
CA GLY A 29 2.79 -10.68 0.20
C GLY A 29 2.71 -10.64 -1.31
N ILE A 30 1.65 -10.04 -1.87
CA ILE A 30 1.51 -9.80 -3.32
C ILE A 30 2.70 -8.98 -3.84
N LEU A 31 3.06 -7.89 -3.16
CA LEU A 31 4.21 -7.07 -3.59
C LEU A 31 5.54 -7.83 -3.59
N LYS A 32 5.71 -8.80 -2.70
CA LYS A 32 6.95 -9.59 -2.55
C LYS A 32 6.98 -10.86 -3.40
N SER A 33 5.84 -11.33 -3.87
CA SER A 33 5.76 -12.55 -4.68
C SER A 33 6.29 -12.29 -6.09
N GLU A 34 7.19 -13.15 -6.54
CA GLU A 34 7.71 -13.13 -7.92
C GLU A 34 6.66 -13.62 -8.94
N GLU A 35 5.61 -14.30 -8.48
CA GLU A 35 4.52 -14.81 -9.30
C GLU A 35 3.42 -13.78 -9.56
N SER A 36 3.47 -12.62 -8.88
CA SER A 36 2.43 -11.59 -9.04
C SER A 36 2.57 -10.87 -10.38
N ASP A 37 1.46 -10.82 -11.13
CA ASP A 37 1.41 -10.07 -12.38
C ASP A 37 1.48 -8.55 -12.15
N HIS A 38 1.73 -7.80 -13.23
CA HIS A 38 1.89 -6.35 -13.16
C HIS A 38 0.64 -5.66 -12.59
N ALA A 39 -0.55 -6.16 -12.91
CA ALA A 39 -1.81 -5.60 -12.44
C ALA A 39 -1.96 -5.77 -10.92
N SER A 40 -1.63 -6.95 -10.40
CA SER A 40 -1.70 -7.27 -8.98
C SER A 40 -0.69 -6.44 -8.17
N LEU A 41 0.54 -6.30 -8.68
CA LEU A 41 1.54 -5.43 -8.07
C LEU A 41 1.08 -3.97 -8.04
N ALA A 42 0.55 -3.48 -9.17
CA ALA A 42 0.01 -2.13 -9.30
C ALA A 42 -1.13 -1.87 -8.31
N VAL A 43 -2.14 -2.75 -8.29
CA VAL A 43 -3.30 -2.65 -7.40
C VAL A 43 -2.87 -2.71 -5.94
N ALA A 44 -2.07 -3.70 -5.55
CA ALA A 44 -1.60 -3.85 -4.17
C ALA A 44 -0.81 -2.60 -3.70
N ALA A 45 0.08 -2.07 -4.53
CA ALA A 45 0.81 -0.83 -4.20
C ALA A 45 -0.16 0.34 -4.00
N SER A 46 -1.09 0.53 -4.93
CA SER A 46 -2.10 1.59 -4.84
C SER A 46 -2.96 1.47 -3.58
N ASP A 47 -3.41 0.27 -3.23
CA ASP A 47 -4.25 0.02 -2.05
C ASP A 47 -3.50 0.34 -0.76
N LEU A 48 -2.22 -0.06 -0.64
CA LEU A 48 -1.38 0.38 0.47
C LEU A 48 -1.30 1.91 0.54
N GLY A 49 -1.10 2.57 -0.60
CA GLY A 49 -1.09 4.02 -0.72
C GLY A 49 -2.42 4.68 -0.30
N ARG A 50 -3.56 4.04 -0.52
CA ARG A 50 -4.87 4.54 -0.09
C ARG A 50 -5.08 4.34 1.40
N ILE A 51 -4.70 3.19 1.93
CA ILE A 51 -4.77 2.89 3.36
C ILE A 51 -3.99 3.91 4.18
N VAL A 52 -2.73 4.20 3.82
CA VAL A 52 -1.90 5.17 4.57
C VAL A 52 -2.35 6.61 4.41
N SER A 53 -3.09 6.94 3.34
CA SER A 53 -3.71 8.26 3.19
C SER A 53 -4.89 8.47 4.14
N VAL A 54 -5.54 7.40 4.59
CA VAL A 54 -6.68 7.47 5.53
C VAL A 54 -6.23 7.20 6.97
N VAL A 55 -5.33 6.23 7.15
CA VAL A 55 -4.90 5.72 8.46
C VAL A 55 -3.38 5.86 8.59
N ASP A 56 -2.94 6.97 9.16
CA ASP A 56 -1.51 7.28 9.28
C ASP A 56 -0.73 6.25 10.11
N SER A 57 -1.36 5.69 11.16
CA SER A 57 -0.75 4.65 12.01
C SER A 57 -0.43 3.35 11.26
N ALA A 58 -1.00 3.14 10.07
CA ALA A 58 -0.68 2.01 9.21
C ALA A 58 0.77 2.03 8.72
N LYS A 59 1.39 3.22 8.59
CA LYS A 59 2.79 3.37 8.15
C LYS A 59 3.75 2.53 8.97
N LYS A 60 3.61 2.54 10.31
CA LYS A 60 4.47 1.76 11.21
C LYS A 60 4.29 0.25 11.05
N LYS A 61 3.08 -0.22 10.77
CA LYS A 61 2.82 -1.65 10.51
C LYS A 61 3.42 -2.06 9.16
N LEU A 62 3.20 -1.27 8.12
CA LEU A 62 3.72 -1.54 6.77
C LEU A 62 5.25 -1.48 6.70
N ASP A 63 5.88 -0.59 7.46
CA ASP A 63 7.34 -0.53 7.58
C ASP A 63 7.91 -1.83 8.19
N LYS A 64 7.30 -2.32 9.28
CA LYS A 64 7.66 -3.63 9.87
C LYS A 64 7.44 -4.82 8.93
N LEU A 65 6.42 -4.75 8.07
CA LEU A 65 6.17 -5.76 7.04
C LEU A 65 7.15 -5.65 5.85
N GLY A 66 7.98 -4.61 5.79
CA GLY A 66 8.93 -4.37 4.70
C GLY A 66 8.31 -3.77 3.44
N ALA A 67 7.10 -3.21 3.53
CA ALA A 67 6.40 -2.64 2.38
C ALA A 67 7.16 -1.47 1.75
N LYS A 68 7.74 -0.58 2.57
CA LYS A 68 8.49 0.59 2.10
C LYS A 68 9.69 0.18 1.24
N ALA A 69 10.51 -0.74 1.73
CA ALA A 69 11.66 -1.26 1.00
C ALA A 69 11.22 -1.90 -0.32
N ARG A 70 10.17 -2.74 -0.27
CA ARG A 70 9.67 -3.39 -1.47
C ARG A 70 9.11 -2.42 -2.51
N CYS A 71 8.36 -1.41 -2.07
CA CYS A 71 7.86 -0.38 -2.99
C CYS A 71 9.01 0.42 -3.61
N LEU A 72 10.09 0.73 -2.88
CA LEU A 72 11.27 1.41 -3.43
C LEU A 72 11.93 0.60 -4.55
N GLU A 73 12.01 -0.72 -4.42
CA GLU A 73 12.50 -1.61 -5.49
C GLU A 73 11.57 -1.56 -6.72
N LEU A 74 10.25 -1.59 -6.50
CA LEU A 74 9.24 -1.54 -7.56
C LEU A 74 9.19 -0.21 -8.32
N ILE A 75 9.81 0.86 -7.82
CA ILE A 75 9.98 2.12 -8.57
C ILE A 75 10.80 1.90 -9.85
N GLN A 76 11.67 0.88 -9.89
CA GLN A 76 12.48 0.53 -11.05
C GLN A 76 11.86 -0.60 -11.90
N HIS A 77 10.62 -1.00 -11.62
CA HIS A 77 9.94 -2.08 -12.33
C HIS A 77 9.81 -1.80 -13.85
N SER A 78 9.78 -2.83 -14.68
CA SER A 78 9.68 -2.70 -16.16
C SER A 78 8.34 -2.10 -16.62
N ASP A 79 7.26 -2.46 -15.93
CA ASP A 79 5.91 -1.93 -16.16
C ASP A 79 5.72 -0.50 -15.59
N SER A 80 5.17 0.40 -16.40
CA SER A 80 4.99 1.81 -16.04
C SER A 80 3.94 2.07 -14.97
N ASP A 81 2.85 1.29 -14.93
CA ASP A 81 1.79 1.48 -13.93
C ASP A 81 2.29 1.03 -12.55
N VAL A 82 3.02 -0.09 -12.50
CA VAL A 82 3.70 -0.55 -11.28
C VAL A 82 4.65 0.53 -10.75
N ARG A 83 5.51 1.11 -11.60
CA ARG A 83 6.41 2.21 -11.19
C ARG A 83 5.64 3.40 -10.64
N PHE A 84 4.63 3.87 -11.38
CA PHE A 84 3.86 5.06 -11.01
C PHE A 84 3.18 4.89 -9.65
N ARG A 85 2.56 3.73 -9.42
CA ARG A 85 1.87 3.43 -8.16
C ARG A 85 2.83 3.18 -7.01
N ALA A 86 3.97 2.54 -7.26
CA ALA A 86 5.04 2.38 -6.28
C ALA A 86 5.59 3.73 -5.82
N ILE A 87 5.94 4.64 -6.75
CA ILE A 87 6.42 6.00 -6.44
C ILE A 87 5.39 6.75 -5.60
N SER A 88 4.14 6.76 -6.07
CA SER A 88 3.03 7.44 -5.38
C SER A 88 2.82 6.93 -3.96
N THR A 89 3.01 5.62 -3.74
CA THR A 89 2.84 4.96 -2.45
C THR A 89 4.02 5.23 -1.53
N VAL A 90 5.25 5.17 -2.03
CA VAL A 90 6.46 5.52 -1.25
C VAL A 90 6.37 6.95 -0.75
N SER A 91 6.00 7.91 -1.60
CA SER A 91 5.84 9.33 -1.20
C SER A 91 4.88 9.50 -0.02
N LYS A 92 3.83 8.69 0.06
CA LYS A 92 2.88 8.71 1.19
C LYS A 92 3.41 7.98 2.42
N LEU A 93 4.14 6.87 2.24
CA LEU A 93 4.76 6.13 3.34
C LEU A 93 5.85 6.95 4.05
N VAL A 94 6.59 7.77 3.31
CA VAL A 94 7.68 8.60 3.84
C VAL A 94 7.24 9.99 4.26
N SER A 95 6.02 10.42 3.91
CA SER A 95 5.53 11.72 4.34
C SER A 95 5.43 11.74 5.87
N ALA A 96 6.11 12.71 6.48
CA ALA A 96 5.91 13.00 7.89
C ALA A 96 4.50 13.57 8.04
N SER A 97 3.66 12.91 8.82
CA SER A 97 2.41 13.53 9.29
C SER A 97 2.80 14.53 10.36
N TRP A 98 2.94 15.80 9.98
CA TRP A 98 3.11 16.87 10.94
C TRP A 98 1.79 17.00 11.70
N LYS A 99 1.78 16.54 12.95
CA LYS A 99 0.75 16.79 13.96
C LYS A 99 1.44 17.16 15.26
#